data_AF-A0A482W7Q2-F1
#
_entry.id   AF-A0A482W7Q2-F1
#
_cell.length_a   1.000
_cell.length_b   1.000
_cell.length_c   1.000
_cell.angle_alpha   90.00
_cell.angle_beta   90.00
_cell.angle_gamma   90.00
#
_symmetry.space_group_name_H-M   'P 1'
#
loop_
_entity.id
_entity.type
_entity.pdbx_description
1 polymer ?
#
loop_
_entity_poly.entity_id
_entity_poly.type
_entity_poly.pdbx_seq_one_letter_code
_entity_poly.pdbx_strand_id
1 'polypeptide(L)'
;MIKRKKINFAGLELATPVLEHPPPFSQSKHPHLLHMSLSWLLAGALPPVYSRPQKAHSPSNSGVGLSSTIFLAKLLCAVPSHWVVLYDSDEMGLGANRFLHHVLSYKGPTLCLLRVEDGQVFCVASPNEWKESNHYWGGEDAAVIQLLPNGVVVRFMLLEKGSKMLYLNTTVRGYPYGLRAGKDPRNPIIIVDGGFEKMEFKKIPYSLIRIEVWGCGDPVSRETQLEIKKWEVKEAERQRCVKLSAADWLDHPDRYLLELAGRPQYHQNQTQ
;
A
#
# COMPACT_ATOMS: atom_id res chain seq x y z
N MET A 1 -18.84 54.98 29.43
CA MET A 1 -17.49 54.75 28.89
C MET A 1 -16.84 53.62 29.69
N ILE A 2 -17.05 52.37 29.27
CA ILE A 2 -16.76 51.16 30.05
C ILE A 2 -15.39 50.61 29.65
N LYS A 3 -14.43 50.61 30.59
CA LYS A 3 -13.07 50.07 30.40
C LYS A 3 -13.15 48.55 30.21
N ARG A 4 -12.83 48.08 29.00
CA ARG A 4 -12.64 46.65 28.69
C ARG A 4 -11.38 46.12 29.37
N LYS A 5 -11.54 45.18 30.29
CA LYS A 5 -10.45 44.40 30.91
C LYS A 5 -9.93 43.43 29.83
N LYS A 6 -8.70 43.63 29.35
CA LYS A 6 -8.00 42.64 28.51
C LYS A 6 -7.71 41.42 29.37
N ILE A 7 -8.28 40.27 29.01
CA ILE A 7 -7.88 38.97 29.55
C ILE A 7 -6.75 38.48 28.65
N ASN A 8 -5.52 38.48 29.17
CA ASN A 8 -4.39 37.81 28.55
C ASN A 8 -4.60 36.31 28.71
N PHE A 9 -4.91 35.61 27.62
CA PHE A 9 -4.72 34.16 27.57
C PHE A 9 -3.23 33.91 27.33
N ALA A 10 -2.53 33.64 28.44
CA ALA A 10 -1.18 33.11 28.41
C ALA A 10 -1.20 31.74 27.70
N GLY A 11 -0.16 31.50 26.91
CA GLY A 11 -0.05 30.36 26.01
C GLY A 11 -0.23 29.02 26.71
N LEU A 12 -1.22 28.28 26.24
CA LEU A 12 -1.17 26.82 26.24
C LEU A 12 -0.32 26.42 25.02
N GLU A 13 1.00 26.51 25.17
CA GLU A 13 1.88 25.70 24.33
C GLU A 13 1.66 24.24 24.72
N LEU A 14 0.74 23.60 24.01
CA LEU A 14 0.63 22.14 23.96
C LEU A 14 1.85 21.63 23.21
N ALA A 15 2.98 21.54 23.90
CA ALA A 15 4.14 20.77 23.48
C ALA A 15 3.77 19.27 23.55
N THR A 16 3.07 18.77 22.53
CA THR A 16 2.90 17.33 22.29
C THR A 16 3.94 16.86 21.28
N PRO A 17 4.92 16.04 21.68
CA PRO A 17 6.03 15.62 20.82
C PRO A 17 5.65 14.41 19.96
N VAL A 18 4.70 14.54 19.02
CA VAL A 18 4.31 13.43 18.10
C VAL A 18 3.91 13.89 16.69
N LEU A 19 4.46 14.97 16.15
CA LEU A 19 4.12 15.39 14.77
C LEU A 19 5.38 15.74 13.96
N GLU A 20 6.20 14.73 13.67
CA GLU A 20 7.18 14.81 12.57
C GLU A 20 6.66 14.14 11.28
N HIS A 21 5.50 13.46 11.31
CA HIS A 21 4.90 12.98 10.08
C HIS A 21 3.99 14.04 9.46
N PRO A 22 4.24 14.46 8.21
CA PRO A 22 3.28 15.30 7.50
C PRO A 22 1.91 14.60 7.48
N PRO A 23 0.79 15.35 7.55
CA PRO A 23 -0.53 14.74 7.52
C PRO A 23 -0.65 13.86 6.27
N PRO A 24 -1.37 12.71 6.33
CA PRO A 24 -1.43 11.76 5.20
C PRO A 24 -1.99 12.34 3.90
N PHE A 25 -2.57 13.55 3.96
CA PHE A 25 -3.10 14.31 2.82
C PHE A 25 -2.29 15.58 2.52
N SER A 26 -1.07 15.72 3.05
CA SER A 26 -0.21 16.87 2.78
C SER A 26 0.27 16.85 1.33
N GLN A 27 0.21 18.02 0.69
CA GLN A 27 0.60 18.36 -0.68
C GLN A 27 1.60 17.42 -1.37
N SER A 28 1.09 16.35 -1.97
CA SER A 28 1.74 15.60 -3.04
C SER A 28 1.60 16.37 -4.36
N LYS A 29 2.49 16.11 -5.33
CA LYS A 29 2.46 16.77 -6.65
C LYS A 29 1.17 16.49 -7.42
N HIS A 30 0.49 15.39 -7.09
CA HIS A 30 -0.78 14.97 -7.66
C HIS A 30 -1.79 14.67 -6.54
N PRO A 31 -3.06 15.08 -6.67
CA PRO A 31 -4.07 14.78 -5.66
C PRO A 31 -4.25 13.27 -5.52
N HIS A 32 -4.20 12.76 -4.29
CA HIS A 32 -4.49 11.36 -3.95
C HIS A 32 -5.91 10.95 -4.37
N LEU A 33 -6.15 9.68 -4.69
CA LEU A 33 -7.53 9.19 -4.92
C LEU A 33 -8.31 9.21 -3.61
N LEU A 34 -7.62 8.93 -2.51
CA LEU A 34 -8.18 8.95 -1.17
C LEU A 34 -8.19 10.37 -0.59
N HIS A 35 -9.33 11.02 -0.69
CA HIS A 35 -9.56 12.32 -0.05
C HIS A 35 -9.99 12.13 1.42
N MET A 36 -9.78 13.16 2.24
CA MET A 36 -10.17 13.20 3.65
C MET A 36 -11.60 12.69 3.92
N SER A 37 -12.57 13.13 3.11
CA SER A 37 -13.97 12.73 3.22
C SER A 37 -14.19 11.25 2.90
N LEU A 38 -13.51 10.72 1.88
CA LEU A 38 -13.55 9.30 1.53
C LEU A 38 -12.92 8.44 2.62
N SER A 39 -11.82 8.90 3.24
CA SER A 39 -11.22 8.20 4.37
C SER A 39 -12.17 8.07 5.54
N TRP A 40 -12.93 9.13 5.81
CA TRP A 40 -13.94 9.13 6.86
C TRP A 40 -15.08 8.14 6.56
N LEU A 41 -15.56 8.12 5.31
CA LEU A 41 -16.58 7.16 4.86
C LEU A 41 -16.09 5.71 4.95
N LEU A 42 -14.87 5.44 4.47
CA LEU A 42 -14.27 4.12 4.52
C LEU A 42 -14.00 3.67 5.95
N ALA A 43 -13.51 4.56 6.82
CA ALA A 43 -13.26 4.25 8.23
C ALA A 43 -14.54 3.92 9.01
N GLY A 44 -15.67 4.51 8.62
CA GLY A 44 -16.99 4.21 9.19
C GLY A 44 -17.69 3.00 8.58
N ALA A 45 -17.46 2.72 7.30
CA ALA A 45 -18.13 1.63 6.58
C ALA A 45 -17.40 0.29 6.66
N LEU A 46 -16.08 0.32 6.78
CA LEU A 46 -15.26 -0.89 6.89
C LEU A 46 -15.10 -1.34 8.34
N PRO A 47 -14.79 -2.62 8.56
CA PRO A 47 -14.53 -3.15 9.89
C PRO A 47 -13.41 -2.38 10.63
N PRO A 48 -13.42 -2.35 11.98
CA PRO A 48 -12.46 -1.59 12.78
C PRO A 48 -10.99 -1.95 12.53
N VAL A 49 -10.69 -3.10 11.93
CA VAL A 49 -9.33 -3.50 11.54
C VAL A 49 -8.68 -2.49 10.59
N TYR A 50 -9.46 -1.75 9.80
CA TYR A 50 -8.93 -0.74 8.89
C TYR A 50 -8.83 0.66 9.52
N SER A 51 -9.59 0.95 10.58
CA SER A 51 -9.66 2.30 11.17
C SER A 51 -9.00 2.42 12.54
N ARG A 52 -8.71 1.30 13.21
CA ARG A 52 -8.01 1.25 14.49
C ARG A 52 -6.69 0.51 14.35
N PRO A 53 -5.55 1.11 14.77
CA PRO A 53 -4.31 0.37 14.85
C PRO A 53 -4.48 -0.78 15.85
N GLN A 54 -4.02 -1.98 15.49
CA GLN A 54 -4.23 -3.20 16.29
C GLN A 54 -3.61 -3.10 17.69
N LYS A 55 -2.69 -2.15 17.91
CA LYS A 55 -2.05 -1.85 19.20
C LYS A 55 -2.47 -0.51 19.83
N ALA A 56 -3.63 0.06 19.53
CA ALA A 56 -4.15 1.16 20.34
C ALA A 56 -4.49 0.66 21.75
N HIS A 57 -3.51 0.68 22.67
CA HIS A 57 -3.77 0.60 24.10
C HIS A 57 -4.69 1.77 24.45
N SER A 58 -5.97 1.45 24.69
CA SER A 58 -6.87 2.39 25.33
C SER A 58 -6.26 2.69 26.70
N PRO A 59 -5.93 3.94 27.04
CA PRO A 59 -5.55 4.24 28.41
C PRO A 59 -6.76 3.89 29.29
N SER A 60 -6.61 2.89 30.14
CA SER A 60 -7.53 2.68 31.24
C SER A 60 -7.40 3.89 32.16
N ASN A 61 -8.27 4.88 32.01
CA ASN A 61 -8.46 5.88 33.06
C ASN A 61 -9.87 6.45 33.03
N SER A 62 -10.63 5.99 34.01
CA SER A 62 -11.54 6.78 34.84
C SER A 62 -11.27 8.28 34.76
N GLY A 63 -12.11 8.99 34.01
CA GLY A 63 -12.07 10.45 33.90
C GLY A 63 -13.44 10.95 33.45
N VAL A 64 -14.25 11.36 34.42
CA VAL A 64 -15.59 11.91 34.22
C VAL A 64 -15.44 13.28 33.56
N GLY A 65 -15.56 13.37 32.24
CA GLY A 65 -15.39 14.62 31.51
C GLY A 65 -16.14 14.62 30.17
N LEU A 66 -17.26 15.34 30.14
CA LEU A 66 -18.05 15.79 28.98
C LEU A 66 -18.06 14.83 27.75
N SER A 67 -19.01 13.90 27.79
CA SER A 67 -19.31 12.91 26.73
C SER A 67 -19.31 13.49 25.31
N SER A 68 -19.77 14.73 25.11
CA SER A 68 -19.87 15.35 23.79
C SER A 68 -18.53 15.80 23.19
N THR A 69 -17.56 16.27 24.00
CA THR A 69 -16.24 16.66 23.48
C THR A 69 -15.36 15.46 23.21
N ILE A 70 -15.46 14.40 24.03
CA ILE A 70 -14.82 13.10 23.76
C ILE A 70 -15.46 12.45 22.52
N PHE A 71 -16.78 12.55 22.37
CA PHE A 71 -17.49 12.03 21.18
C PHE A 71 -17.14 12.81 19.91
N LEU A 72 -17.10 14.15 19.97
CA LEU A 72 -16.66 14.98 18.84
C LEU A 72 -15.17 14.81 18.54
N ALA A 73 -14.32 14.64 19.55
CA ALA A 73 -12.92 14.28 19.33
C ALA A 73 -12.78 12.88 18.72
N LYS A 74 -13.60 11.90 19.12
CA LYS A 74 -13.66 10.58 18.47
C LYS A 74 -14.18 10.66 17.03
N LEU A 75 -15.10 11.57 16.73
CA LEU A 75 -15.56 11.86 15.38
C LEU A 75 -14.43 12.53 14.56
N LEU A 76 -13.84 13.61 15.07
CA LEU A 76 -12.82 14.38 14.36
C LEU A 76 -11.51 13.57 14.20
N CYS A 77 -11.17 12.71 15.14
CA CYS A 77 -10.09 11.71 15.03
C CYS A 77 -10.51 10.42 14.29
N ALA A 78 -11.72 10.35 13.72
CA ALA A 78 -12.14 9.19 12.92
C ALA A 78 -11.51 9.15 11.52
N VAL A 79 -10.79 10.20 11.11
CA VAL A 79 -9.81 10.09 10.02
C VAL A 79 -8.65 9.26 10.56
N PRO A 80 -8.38 8.07 9.99
CA PRO A 80 -7.28 7.26 10.50
C PRO A 80 -5.96 7.94 10.15
N SER A 81 -5.34 8.61 11.11
CA SER A 81 -4.09 9.36 10.92
C SER A 81 -2.88 8.47 10.58
N HIS A 82 -2.99 7.17 10.85
CA HIS A 82 -1.97 6.16 10.62
C HIS A 82 -2.01 5.55 9.21
N TRP A 83 -2.95 5.97 8.35
CA TRP A 83 -2.99 5.49 6.98
C TRP A 83 -1.80 6.04 6.19
N VAL A 84 -1.06 5.14 5.53
CA VAL A 84 0.15 5.49 4.79
C VAL A 84 0.04 4.97 3.35
N VAL A 85 0.42 5.80 2.37
CA VAL A 85 0.51 5.37 0.97
C VAL A 85 1.61 4.31 0.83
N LEU A 86 1.24 3.12 0.36
CA LEU A 86 2.18 2.05 0.02
C LEU A 86 2.60 2.13 -1.44
N TYR A 87 1.66 2.47 -2.33
CA TYR A 87 1.84 2.52 -3.77
C TYR A 87 0.93 3.58 -4.40
N ASP A 88 1.47 4.39 -5.30
CA ASP A 88 0.69 5.29 -6.16
C ASP A 88 1.21 5.17 -7.59
N SER A 89 0.34 4.76 -8.51
CA SER A 89 0.74 4.57 -9.90
C SER A 89 1.06 5.88 -10.63
N ASP A 90 0.60 7.04 -10.16
CA ASP A 90 0.96 8.34 -10.77
C ASP A 90 2.44 8.68 -10.52
N GLU A 91 2.97 8.30 -9.35
CA GLU A 91 4.37 8.56 -8.98
C GLU A 91 5.31 7.42 -9.36
N MET A 92 4.86 6.17 -9.20
CA MET A 92 5.69 4.97 -9.36
C MET A 92 5.51 4.33 -10.75
N GLY A 93 4.44 4.68 -11.45
CA GLY A 93 4.04 4.15 -12.76
C GLY A 93 3.15 2.90 -12.65
N LEU A 94 2.23 2.76 -13.60
CA LEU A 94 1.31 1.62 -13.70
C LEU A 94 2.06 0.31 -14.06
N GLY A 95 1.58 -0.83 -13.54
CA GLY A 95 2.06 -2.16 -13.91
C GLY A 95 2.13 -3.15 -12.74
N ALA A 96 1.96 -4.44 -13.05
CA ALA A 96 1.94 -5.52 -12.05
C ALA A 96 3.22 -5.59 -11.21
N ASN A 97 4.40 -5.58 -11.82
CA ASN A 97 5.67 -5.68 -11.09
C ASN A 97 5.85 -4.53 -10.07
N ARG A 98 5.43 -3.32 -10.45
CA ARG A 98 5.51 -2.15 -9.58
C ARG A 98 4.52 -2.23 -8.43
N PHE A 99 3.29 -2.66 -8.72
CA PHE A 99 2.30 -2.95 -7.69
C PHE A 99 2.83 -3.98 -6.69
N LEU A 100 3.30 -5.14 -7.16
CA LEU A 100 3.80 -6.22 -6.31
C LEU A 100 4.97 -5.76 -5.44
N HIS A 101 5.97 -5.10 -6.03
CA HIS A 101 7.14 -4.59 -5.31
C HIS A 101 6.75 -3.61 -4.19
N HIS A 102 5.70 -2.80 -4.38
CA HIS A 102 5.30 -1.81 -3.39
C HIS A 102 4.33 -2.35 -2.33
N VAL A 103 3.49 -3.31 -2.70
CA VAL A 103 2.36 -3.77 -1.88
C VAL A 103 2.65 -5.07 -1.12
N LEU A 104 3.43 -6.00 -1.69
CA LEU A 104 3.82 -7.24 -1.01
C LEU A 104 4.68 -6.96 0.23
N SER A 105 4.77 -7.95 1.12
CA SER A 105 5.51 -7.91 2.40
C SER A 105 4.93 -6.94 3.43
N TYR A 106 3.80 -6.28 3.14
CA TYR A 106 3.06 -5.48 4.12
C TYR A 106 2.07 -6.36 4.89
N LYS A 107 2.36 -6.62 6.16
CA LYS A 107 1.60 -7.55 7.00
C LYS A 107 0.25 -7.01 7.53
N GLY A 108 -0.02 -5.72 7.32
CA GLY A 108 -1.21 -5.06 7.81
C GLY A 108 -2.39 -5.08 6.83
N PRO A 109 -3.58 -4.63 7.27
CA PRO A 109 -4.73 -4.39 6.40
C PRO A 109 -4.44 -3.27 5.42
N THR A 110 -5.02 -3.33 4.23
CA THR A 110 -4.78 -2.38 3.13
C THR A 110 -6.05 -2.03 2.38
N LEU A 111 -6.06 -0.84 1.78
CA LEU A 111 -7.10 -0.36 0.87
C LEU A 111 -6.48 -0.13 -0.50
N CYS A 112 -6.93 -0.87 -1.50
CA CYS A 112 -6.49 -0.71 -2.88
C CYS A 112 -7.59 0.01 -3.67
N LEU A 113 -7.30 1.24 -4.09
CA LEU A 113 -8.17 2.09 -4.89
C LEU A 113 -7.82 1.94 -6.36
N LEU A 114 -8.82 1.67 -7.19
CA LEU A 114 -8.72 1.47 -8.63
C LEU A 114 -9.57 2.53 -9.33
N ARG A 115 -8.97 3.48 -10.04
CA ARG A 115 -9.67 4.48 -10.85
C ARG A 115 -9.68 4.04 -12.31
N VAL A 116 -10.88 3.99 -12.90
CA VAL A 116 -11.08 3.67 -14.31
C VAL A 116 -11.39 4.91 -15.15
N GLU A 117 -11.39 4.77 -16.47
CA GLU A 117 -11.60 5.85 -17.46
C GLU A 117 -12.85 6.70 -17.24
N ASP A 118 -13.96 6.07 -16.88
CA ASP A 118 -15.23 6.75 -16.56
C ASP A 118 -15.19 7.56 -15.24
N GLY A 119 -14.03 7.62 -14.60
CA GLY A 119 -13.78 8.27 -13.31
C GLY A 119 -14.45 7.58 -12.12
N GLN A 120 -14.99 6.37 -12.31
CA GLN A 120 -15.41 5.51 -11.22
C GLN A 120 -14.17 5.06 -10.44
N VAL A 121 -14.30 4.97 -9.13
CA VAL A 121 -13.25 4.47 -8.24
C VAL A 121 -13.79 3.23 -7.51
N PHE A 122 -13.00 2.19 -7.44
CA PHE A 122 -13.32 0.98 -6.68
C PHE A 122 -12.31 0.82 -5.57
N CYS A 123 -12.77 0.47 -4.38
CA CYS A 123 -11.93 0.17 -3.23
C CYS A 123 -12.00 -1.33 -2.95
N VAL A 124 -10.88 -2.01 -3.08
CA VAL A 124 -10.67 -3.38 -2.63
C VAL A 124 -9.99 -3.34 -1.28
N ALA A 125 -10.73 -3.68 -0.23
CA ALA A 125 -10.25 -3.74 1.14
C ALA A 125 -9.73 -5.15 1.44
N SER A 126 -8.45 -5.26 1.77
CA SER A 126 -7.81 -6.52 2.17
C SER A 126 -7.44 -6.48 3.65
N PRO A 127 -7.99 -7.37 4.49
CA PRO A 127 -7.68 -7.39 5.93
C PRO A 127 -6.37 -8.12 6.22
N ASN A 128 -5.81 -8.81 5.23
CA ASN A 128 -4.58 -9.60 5.33
C ASN A 128 -3.53 -9.08 4.34
N GLU A 129 -2.29 -9.52 4.55
CA GLU A 129 -1.19 -9.33 3.65
C GLU A 129 -1.51 -9.81 2.22
N TRP A 130 -1.12 -8.99 1.24
CA TRP A 130 -1.19 -9.37 -0.16
C TRP A 130 -0.23 -10.52 -0.45
N LYS A 131 -0.71 -11.53 -1.15
CA LYS A 131 0.09 -12.67 -1.56
C LYS A 131 -0.27 -13.11 -2.96
N GLU A 132 0.74 -13.59 -3.68
CA GLU A 132 0.52 -14.33 -4.90
C GLU A 132 0.01 -15.73 -4.56
N SER A 133 -1.07 -16.13 -5.21
CA SER A 133 -1.66 -17.45 -5.03
C SER A 133 -2.49 -17.85 -6.24
N ASN A 134 -2.50 -19.15 -6.55
CA ASN A 134 -3.43 -19.76 -7.47
C ASN A 134 -4.82 -20.05 -6.83
N HIS A 135 -5.00 -19.76 -5.54
CA HIS A 135 -6.27 -19.92 -4.83
C HIS A 135 -6.76 -18.56 -4.31
N TYR A 136 -8.08 -18.42 -4.21
CA TYR A 136 -8.69 -17.25 -3.58
C TYR A 136 -8.40 -17.24 -2.07
N TRP A 137 -8.12 -16.05 -1.54
CA TRP A 137 -7.71 -15.76 -0.17
C TRP A 137 -8.42 -14.50 0.35
N GLY A 138 -8.12 -14.10 1.59
CA GLY A 138 -8.72 -12.95 2.28
C GLY A 138 -9.65 -13.38 3.40
N GLY A 139 -9.57 -12.66 4.53
CA GLY A 139 -10.42 -12.88 5.70
C GLY A 139 -11.86 -12.39 5.51
N GLU A 140 -12.71 -12.62 6.50
CA GLU A 140 -14.14 -12.26 6.48
C GLU A 140 -14.41 -10.76 6.33
N ASP A 141 -13.41 -9.95 6.69
CA ASP A 141 -13.44 -8.49 6.60
C ASP A 141 -12.91 -7.95 5.26
N ALA A 142 -12.67 -8.82 4.27
CA ALA A 142 -12.43 -8.39 2.91
C ALA A 142 -13.71 -7.86 2.29
N ALA A 143 -13.60 -6.74 1.57
CA ALA A 143 -14.74 -6.06 1.00
C ALA A 143 -14.38 -5.35 -0.30
N VAL A 144 -15.37 -5.18 -1.16
CA VAL A 144 -15.28 -4.40 -2.40
C VAL A 144 -16.33 -3.31 -2.34
N ILE A 145 -15.91 -2.06 -2.48
CA ILE A 145 -16.76 -0.87 -2.39
C ILE A 145 -16.61 -0.06 -3.67
N GLN A 146 -17.73 0.40 -4.23
CA GLN A 146 -17.72 1.40 -5.30
C GLN A 146 -17.78 2.80 -4.69
N LEU A 147 -16.84 3.64 -5.12
CA LEU A 147 -16.67 5.04 -4.75
C LEU A 147 -16.81 5.88 -6.03
N LEU A 148 -17.81 6.74 -6.12
CA LEU A 148 -17.92 7.69 -7.24
C LEU A 148 -17.72 9.11 -6.71
N PRO A 149 -16.53 9.72 -6.91
CA PRO A 149 -16.29 11.11 -6.53
C PRO A 149 -16.58 12.10 -7.66
N ASN A 150 -17.13 11.67 -8.81
CA ASN A 150 -17.35 12.58 -9.93
C ASN A 150 -18.61 13.42 -9.76
N GLY A 151 -18.38 14.74 -9.70
CA GLY A 151 -19.28 15.88 -9.75
C GLY A 151 -20.78 15.58 -9.75
N VAL A 152 -21.45 15.99 -8.67
CA VAL A 152 -22.90 16.03 -8.39
C VAL A 152 -23.47 14.85 -7.59
N VAL A 153 -22.94 13.62 -7.68
CA VAL A 153 -23.45 12.50 -6.86
C VAL A 153 -22.31 11.66 -6.28
N VAL A 154 -22.13 11.75 -4.95
CA VAL A 154 -21.29 10.80 -4.22
C VAL A 154 -22.06 9.49 -4.07
N ARG A 155 -21.69 8.45 -4.83
CA ARG A 155 -22.18 7.10 -4.58
C ARG A 155 -21.13 6.32 -3.80
N PHE A 156 -21.54 5.86 -2.62
CA PHE A 156 -20.81 4.94 -1.77
C PHE A 156 -21.64 3.66 -1.67
N MET A 157 -21.16 2.56 -2.26
CA MET A 157 -21.90 1.30 -2.30
C MET A 157 -20.98 0.14 -1.95
N LEU A 158 -21.26 -0.55 -0.85
CA LEU A 158 -20.66 -1.84 -0.56
C LEU A 158 -21.20 -2.86 -1.57
N LEU A 159 -20.33 -3.37 -2.43
CA LEU A 159 -20.70 -4.32 -3.48
C LEU A 159 -20.73 -5.73 -2.91
N GLU A 160 -19.64 -6.14 -2.26
CA GLU A 160 -19.52 -7.45 -1.63
C GLU A 160 -18.61 -7.40 -0.40
N LYS A 161 -18.88 -8.29 0.55
CA LYS A 161 -18.06 -8.55 1.75
C LYS A 161 -18.04 -10.05 2.03
N GLY A 162 -16.91 -10.59 2.48
CA GLY A 162 -16.78 -12.01 2.83
C GLY A 162 -15.35 -12.51 2.78
N SER A 163 -15.16 -13.77 3.17
CA SER A 163 -13.86 -14.45 3.11
C SER A 163 -13.58 -15.01 1.72
N LYS A 164 -12.29 -15.27 1.44
CA LYS A 164 -11.81 -15.85 0.17
C LYS A 164 -12.26 -15.07 -1.07
N MET A 165 -12.26 -13.75 -0.98
CA MET A 165 -12.70 -12.88 -2.06
C MET A 165 -11.57 -12.39 -2.98
N LEU A 166 -10.32 -12.47 -2.53
CA LEU A 166 -9.18 -11.86 -3.20
C LEU A 166 -8.36 -12.93 -3.91
N TYR A 167 -7.89 -12.61 -5.10
CA TYR A 167 -7.03 -13.49 -5.88
C TYR A 167 -6.01 -12.64 -6.62
N LEU A 168 -4.75 -13.05 -6.59
CA LEU A 168 -3.67 -12.36 -7.27
C LEU A 168 -2.70 -13.41 -7.78
N ASN A 169 -2.53 -13.46 -9.09
CA ASN A 169 -1.58 -14.38 -9.72
C ASN A 169 -0.88 -13.68 -10.87
N THR A 170 0.44 -13.59 -10.80
CA THR A 170 1.27 -12.99 -11.86
C THR A 170 2.42 -13.89 -12.28
N THR A 171 2.38 -15.18 -11.92
CA THR A 171 3.52 -16.08 -12.14
C THR A 171 3.07 -17.46 -12.61
N VAL A 172 1.98 -17.99 -12.04
CA VAL A 172 1.53 -19.35 -12.32
C VAL A 172 0.76 -19.41 -13.64
N ARG A 173 1.33 -20.13 -14.61
CA ARG A 173 0.71 -20.42 -15.91
C ARG A 173 -0.47 -21.39 -15.75
N GLY A 174 -1.44 -21.32 -16.67
CA GLY A 174 -2.63 -22.19 -16.66
C GLY A 174 -3.73 -21.76 -15.69
N TYR A 175 -3.46 -20.75 -14.86
CA TYR A 175 -4.45 -20.06 -14.04
C TYR A 175 -4.67 -18.65 -14.56
N PRO A 176 -5.81 -18.02 -14.22
CA PRO A 176 -6.03 -16.63 -14.55
C PRO A 176 -4.92 -15.71 -14.10
N TYR A 177 -4.57 -14.74 -14.94
CA TYR A 177 -3.50 -13.81 -14.66
C TYR A 177 -4.06 -12.45 -14.25
N GLY A 178 -3.41 -11.78 -13.31
CA GLY A 178 -3.83 -10.50 -12.76
C GLY A 178 -4.50 -10.60 -11.38
N LEU A 179 -5.25 -9.56 -11.04
CA LEU A 179 -5.93 -9.38 -9.76
C LEU A 179 -7.44 -9.61 -9.93
N ARG A 180 -8.07 -10.33 -9.00
CA ARG A 180 -9.52 -10.54 -8.98
C ARG A 180 -10.07 -10.31 -7.59
N ALA A 181 -11.25 -9.70 -7.53
CA ALA A 181 -11.98 -9.48 -6.30
C ALA A 181 -13.45 -9.88 -6.48
N GLY A 182 -13.94 -10.77 -5.62
CA GLY A 182 -15.34 -11.15 -5.56
C GLY A 182 -15.58 -12.43 -4.77
N LYS A 183 -16.80 -12.58 -4.24
CA LYS A 183 -17.23 -13.72 -3.42
C LYS A 183 -17.31 -15.01 -4.22
N ASP A 184 -17.75 -14.93 -5.47
CA ASP A 184 -17.85 -16.07 -6.37
C ASP A 184 -16.61 -16.17 -7.28
N PRO A 185 -15.74 -17.20 -7.12
CA PRO A 185 -14.52 -17.34 -7.92
C PRO A 185 -14.73 -17.44 -9.43
N ARG A 186 -15.92 -17.91 -9.85
CA ARG A 186 -16.32 -18.10 -11.24
C ARG A 186 -16.84 -16.82 -11.89
N ASN A 187 -17.33 -15.89 -11.08
CA ASN A 187 -17.91 -14.64 -11.53
C ASN A 187 -17.48 -13.49 -10.60
N PRO A 188 -16.17 -13.20 -10.50
CA PRO A 188 -15.68 -12.12 -9.66
C PRO A 188 -16.22 -10.78 -10.16
N ILE A 189 -16.47 -9.85 -9.21
CA ILE A 189 -17.00 -8.53 -9.54
C ILE A 189 -15.95 -7.66 -10.23
N ILE A 190 -14.70 -7.74 -9.76
CA ILE A 190 -13.55 -7.01 -10.29
C ILE A 190 -12.54 -8.01 -10.86
N ILE A 191 -12.11 -7.76 -12.08
CA ILE A 191 -10.98 -8.45 -12.71
C ILE A 191 -10.06 -7.39 -13.26
N VAL A 192 -8.83 -7.31 -12.76
CA VAL A 192 -7.76 -6.52 -13.36
C VAL A 192 -6.86 -7.48 -14.11
N ASP A 193 -6.50 -7.10 -15.33
CA ASP A 193 -5.65 -7.90 -16.18
C ASP A 193 -4.22 -8.04 -15.65
N GLY A 194 -3.44 -8.90 -16.30
CA GLY A 194 -2.03 -9.11 -15.98
C GLY A 194 -1.14 -7.89 -16.12
N GLY A 195 -1.45 -7.01 -17.09
CA GLY A 195 -0.70 -5.79 -17.35
C GLY A 195 -1.02 -4.67 -16.35
N PHE A 196 -2.13 -4.79 -15.61
CA PHE A 196 -2.71 -3.72 -14.80
C PHE A 196 -3.09 -2.50 -15.65
N GLU A 197 -3.53 -2.73 -16.89
CA GLU A 197 -3.96 -1.71 -17.86
C GLU A 197 -5.49 -1.70 -18.06
N LYS A 198 -6.13 -2.84 -17.84
CA LYS A 198 -7.56 -3.06 -18.07
C LYS A 198 -8.22 -3.64 -16.83
N MET A 199 -9.41 -3.17 -16.55
CA MET A 199 -10.23 -3.63 -15.44
C MET A 199 -11.64 -3.95 -15.94
N GLU A 200 -12.14 -5.14 -15.63
CA GLU A 200 -13.54 -5.50 -15.82
C GLU A 200 -14.30 -5.34 -14.50
N PHE A 201 -15.41 -4.61 -14.54
CA PHE A 201 -16.37 -4.52 -13.45
C PHE A 201 -17.71 -5.11 -13.90
N LYS A 202 -18.18 -6.18 -13.24
CA LYS A 202 -19.41 -6.91 -13.62
C LYS A 202 -19.46 -7.28 -15.11
N LYS A 203 -18.34 -7.77 -15.66
CA LYS A 203 -18.15 -8.13 -17.08
C LYS A 203 -18.15 -6.96 -18.07
N ILE A 204 -18.10 -5.72 -17.58
CA ILE A 204 -17.95 -4.53 -18.41
C ILE A 204 -16.48 -4.12 -18.36
N PRO A 205 -15.74 -4.13 -19.48
CA PRO A 205 -14.34 -3.76 -19.51
C PRO A 205 -14.17 -2.23 -19.48
N TYR A 206 -13.16 -1.77 -18.74
CA TYR A 206 -12.72 -0.39 -18.62
C TYR A 206 -11.20 -0.31 -18.72
N SER A 207 -10.67 0.84 -19.16
CA SER A 207 -9.24 1.14 -19.02
C SER A 207 -8.95 1.56 -17.57
N LEU A 208 -7.91 0.98 -16.99
CA LEU A 208 -7.43 1.32 -15.65
C LEU A 208 -6.48 2.50 -15.75
N ILE A 209 -6.87 3.64 -15.14
CA ILE A 209 -6.07 4.87 -15.18
C ILE A 209 -5.08 4.90 -14.04
N ARG A 210 -5.55 4.62 -12.82
CA ARG A 210 -4.73 4.81 -11.61
C ARG A 210 -5.02 3.76 -10.55
N ILE A 211 -3.97 3.37 -9.85
CA ILE A 211 -4.02 2.51 -8.68
C ILE A 211 -3.35 3.23 -7.53
N GLU A 212 -4.01 3.26 -6.38
CA GLU A 212 -3.45 3.79 -5.15
C GLU A 212 -3.70 2.80 -4.01
N VAL A 213 -2.66 2.42 -3.29
CA VAL A 213 -2.76 1.46 -2.18
C VAL A 213 -2.34 2.13 -0.89
N TRP A 214 -3.21 2.04 0.11
CA TRP A 214 -3.01 2.57 1.45
C TRP A 214 -2.86 1.43 2.44
N GLY A 215 -1.88 1.53 3.32
CA GLY A 215 -1.67 0.66 4.47
C GLY A 215 -2.42 1.22 5.67
N CYS A 216 -3.27 0.39 6.26
CA CYS A 216 -4.12 0.72 7.41
C CYS A 216 -3.67 0.01 8.69
N GLY A 217 -2.53 -0.66 8.66
CA GLY A 217 -1.95 -1.34 9.81
C GLY A 217 -1.11 -0.43 10.70
N ASP A 218 -0.47 -1.04 11.68
CA ASP A 218 0.41 -0.33 12.61
C ASP A 218 1.66 0.23 11.89
N PRO A 219 2.25 1.34 12.38
CA PRO A 219 3.49 1.89 11.83
C PRO A 219 4.63 0.86 11.76
N VAL A 220 4.68 -0.06 12.72
CA VAL A 220 5.66 -1.16 12.77
C VAL A 220 5.57 -2.04 11.52
N SER A 221 4.36 -2.32 11.00
CA SER A 221 4.20 -3.10 9.77
C SER A 221 4.82 -2.41 8.57
N ARG A 222 4.78 -1.07 8.53
CA ARG A 222 5.42 -0.28 7.48
C ARG A 222 6.94 -0.28 7.63
N GLU A 223 7.46 -0.14 8.85
CA GLU A 223 8.91 -0.20 9.12
C GLU A 223 9.48 -1.57 8.74
N THR A 224 8.84 -2.66 9.17
CA THR A 224 9.25 -4.02 8.79
C THR A 224 9.24 -4.21 7.28
N GLN A 225 8.22 -3.70 6.57
CA GLN A 225 8.18 -3.77 5.12
C GLN A 225 9.37 -3.03 4.48
N LEU A 226 9.72 -1.84 4.98
CA LEU A 226 10.86 -1.06 4.48
C LEU A 226 12.19 -1.76 4.76
N GLU A 227 12.34 -2.40 5.93
CA GLU A 227 13.52 -3.20 6.26
C GLU A 227 13.68 -4.41 5.33
N ILE A 228 12.60 -5.16 5.09
CA ILE A 228 12.58 -6.28 4.16
C ILE A 228 13.03 -5.81 2.77
N LYS A 229 12.48 -4.70 2.27
CA LYS A 229 12.85 -4.17 0.94
C LYS A 229 14.30 -3.69 0.88
N LYS A 230 14.79 -3.01 1.93
CA LYS A 230 16.21 -2.61 2.02
C LYS A 230 17.12 -3.83 2.00
N TRP A 231 16.71 -4.91 2.67
CA TRP A 231 17.44 -6.17 2.65
C TRP A 231 17.41 -6.82 1.26
N GLU A 232 16.24 -6.89 0.60
CA GLU A 232 16.11 -7.43 -0.77
C GLU A 232 16.99 -6.68 -1.77
N VAL A 233 17.05 -5.34 -1.70
CA VAL A 233 17.92 -4.53 -2.55
C VAL A 233 19.39 -4.83 -2.29
N LYS A 234 19.82 -4.87 -1.01
CA LYS A 234 21.20 -5.22 -0.64
C LYS A 234 21.59 -6.61 -1.11
N GLU A 235 20.66 -7.56 -1.01
CA GLU A 235 20.87 -8.94 -1.43
C GLU A 235 20.94 -9.04 -2.97
N ALA A 236 20.08 -8.32 -3.70
CA ALA A 236 20.14 -8.23 -5.16
C ALA A 236 21.45 -7.57 -5.65
N GLU A 237 21.92 -6.52 -4.98
CA GLU A 237 23.22 -5.90 -5.27
C GLU A 237 24.38 -6.85 -5.00
N ARG A 238 24.33 -7.60 -3.88
CA ARG A 238 25.31 -8.64 -3.55
C ARG A 238 25.36 -9.72 -4.63
N GLN A 239 24.20 -10.16 -5.11
CA GLN A 239 24.09 -11.16 -6.19
C GLN A 239 24.53 -10.61 -7.56
N ARG A 240 24.32 -9.31 -7.82
CA ARG A 240 24.79 -8.66 -9.05
C ARG A 240 26.31 -8.52 -9.07
N CYS A 241 26.92 -8.29 -7.91
CA CYS A 241 28.36 -8.31 -7.73
C CYS A 241 28.85 -9.73 -7.41
N VAL A 242 28.75 -10.65 -8.38
CA VAL A 242 29.55 -11.88 -8.33
C VAL A 242 31.01 -11.49 -8.53
N LYS A 243 31.69 -11.17 -7.42
CA LYS A 243 33.14 -11.09 -7.41
C LYS A 243 33.64 -12.52 -7.53
N LEU A 244 33.94 -12.96 -8.75
CA LEU A 244 34.73 -14.17 -8.97
C LEU A 244 36.00 -14.02 -8.13
N SER A 245 36.19 -14.94 -7.17
CA SER A 245 37.43 -14.94 -6.41
C SER A 245 38.58 -15.33 -7.36
N ALA A 246 39.81 -14.91 -7.03
CA ALA A 246 40.97 -15.27 -7.84
C ALA A 246 41.18 -16.79 -7.93
N ALA A 247 40.71 -17.55 -6.92
CA ALA A 247 40.74 -19.01 -6.93
C ALA A 247 39.68 -19.59 -7.89
N ASP A 248 38.45 -19.06 -7.86
CA ASP A 248 37.35 -19.51 -8.74
C ASP A 248 37.59 -19.15 -10.21
N TRP A 249 38.42 -18.13 -10.48
CA TRP A 249 38.86 -17.76 -11.83
C TRP A 249 39.82 -18.77 -12.47
N LEU A 250 40.64 -19.45 -11.66
CA LEU A 250 41.65 -20.38 -12.19
C LEU A 250 41.01 -21.58 -12.88
N ASP A 251 39.87 -22.04 -12.37
CA ASP A 251 39.11 -23.20 -12.84
C ASP A 251 37.95 -22.83 -13.80
N HIS A 252 37.78 -21.54 -14.11
CA HIS A 252 36.68 -21.08 -14.94
C HIS A 252 36.90 -21.44 -16.43
N PRO A 253 35.94 -22.08 -17.13
CA PRO A 253 36.10 -22.49 -18.53
C PRO A 253 36.38 -21.31 -19.47
N ASP A 254 35.85 -20.13 -19.14
CA ASP A 254 36.11 -18.89 -19.89
C ASP A 254 37.58 -18.45 -19.86
N ARG A 255 38.35 -18.86 -18.85
CA ARG A 255 39.81 -18.62 -18.81
C ARG A 255 40.48 -19.30 -20.01
N TYR A 256 40.11 -20.55 -20.28
CA TYR A 256 40.66 -21.32 -21.40
C TYR A 256 40.24 -20.71 -22.74
N LEU A 257 39.00 -20.21 -22.84
CA LEU A 257 38.52 -19.50 -24.03
C LEU A 257 39.28 -18.18 -24.28
N LEU A 258 39.60 -17.43 -23.22
CA LEU A 258 40.39 -16.19 -23.31
C LEU A 258 41.85 -16.44 -23.70
N GLU A 259 42.42 -17.56 -23.24
CA GLU A 259 43.77 -18.01 -23.60
C GLU A 259 43.84 -18.41 -25.09
N LEU A 260 42.86 -19.17 -25.59
CA LEU A 260 42.74 -19.50 -27.01
C LEU A 260 42.48 -18.26 -27.90
N ALA A 261 41.81 -17.25 -27.36
CA ALA A 261 41.59 -15.96 -28.03
C ALA A 261 42.81 -15.02 -28.00
N GLY A 262 43.95 -15.47 -27.44
CA GLY A 262 45.22 -14.74 -27.50
C GLY A 262 45.33 -13.54 -26.55
N ARG A 263 44.52 -13.45 -25.50
CA ARG A 263 44.68 -12.41 -24.48
C ARG A 263 45.66 -12.86 -23.37
N PRO A 264 46.86 -12.27 -23.25
CA PRO A 264 47.80 -12.63 -22.19
C PRO A 264 47.26 -12.22 -20.82
N GLN A 265 47.47 -13.08 -19.81
CA GLN A 265 47.02 -12.84 -18.44
C GLN A 265 47.76 -11.67 -17.78
N TYR A 266 47.04 -10.84 -17.01
CA TYR A 266 47.60 -9.82 -16.12
C TYR A 266 48.30 -10.46 -14.91
N HIS A 267 49.44 -11.11 -15.10
CA HIS A 267 50.36 -11.44 -14.00
C HIS A 267 51.77 -11.57 -14.56
N GLN A 268 52.51 -10.46 -14.54
CA GLN A 268 53.95 -10.38 -14.27
C GLN A 268 54.46 -9.00 -14.73
N ASN A 269 54.46 -8.05 -13.80
CA ASN A 269 55.42 -6.94 -13.77
C ASN A 269 55.57 -6.54 -12.29
N GLN A 270 56.00 -7.49 -11.46
CA GLN A 270 56.80 -7.17 -10.29
C GLN A 270 58.22 -7.62 -10.63
N THR A 271 58.92 -6.71 -11.31
CA THR A 271 60.33 -6.82 -11.63
C THR A 271 61.16 -6.52 -10.39
N GLN A 272 62.12 -7.42 -10.16
CA GLN A 272 63.41 -7.34 -9.47
C GLN A 272 63.78 -6.06 -8.72
#